data_AF-A0A519LVB5-F1
#
_entry.id   AF-A0A519LVB5-F1
#
_cell.length_a   1.000
_cell.length_b   1.000
_cell.length_c   1.000
_cell.angle_alpha   90.00
_cell.angle_beta   90.00
_cell.angle_gamma   90.00
#
_symmetry.space_group_name_H-M   'P 1'
#
loop_
_entity.id
_entity.type
_entity.pdbx_description
1 polymer ?
#
loop_
_entity_poly.entity_id
_entity_poly.type
_entity_poly.pdbx_seq_one_letter_code
_entity_poly.pdbx_strand_id
1 'polypeptide(L)'
;METTHILKAARRLSAAAILLGAWPGAAQAADLDGSTLSVLWGVPFAGILLSIALMPLLAPIFWHHHFGKVAAAWGLAFLLPFAVAFGPAVAGANLVHALLAEYIPFVILLTALYTVAG
;
A
#
# COMPACT_ATOMS: atom_id res chain seq x y z
N MET A 1 23.28 -36.23 1.08
CA MET A 1 24.08 -34.99 1.11
C MET A 1 23.27 -33.74 0.74
N GLU A 2 22.04 -33.88 0.22
CA GLU A 2 21.20 -32.78 -0.31
C GLU A 2 20.34 -32.07 0.77
N THR A 3 19.92 -32.77 1.82
CA THR A 3 18.99 -32.26 2.85
C THR A 3 19.59 -31.19 3.77
N THR A 4 20.92 -31.14 3.91
CA THR A 4 21.62 -30.19 4.78
C THR A 4 21.66 -28.77 4.21
N HIS A 5 21.52 -28.61 2.88
CA HIS A 5 21.49 -27.30 2.23
C HIS A 5 20.13 -26.62 2.39
N ILE A 6 19.04 -27.38 2.33
CA ILE A 6 17.67 -26.88 2.48
C ILE A 6 17.40 -26.42 3.92
N LEU A 7 17.84 -27.19 4.93
CA LEU A 7 17.71 -26.76 6.33
C LEU A 7 18.54 -25.51 6.66
N LYS A 8 19.74 -25.36 6.06
CA LYS A 8 20.56 -24.16 6.25
C LYS A 8 19.94 -22.93 5.59
N ALA A 9 19.34 -23.08 4.40
CA ALA A 9 18.63 -22.00 3.73
C ALA A 9 17.39 -21.58 4.52
N ALA A 10 16.57 -22.54 4.97
CA ALA A 10 15.40 -22.28 5.81
C ALA A 10 15.80 -21.58 7.13
N ARG A 11 16.85 -22.05 7.82
CA ARG A 11 17.33 -21.44 9.07
C ARG A 11 17.90 -20.03 8.87
N ARG A 12 18.53 -19.76 7.72
CA ARG A 12 19.04 -18.42 7.36
C ARG A 12 17.90 -17.46 7.03
N LEU A 13 16.85 -17.93 6.36
CA LEU A 13 15.63 -17.17 6.09
C LEU A 13 14.89 -16.84 7.40
N SER A 14 14.79 -17.78 8.33
CA SER A 14 14.19 -17.54 9.66
C SER A 14 15.02 -16.56 10.50
N ALA A 15 16.35 -16.66 10.49
CA ALA A 15 17.22 -15.74 11.23
C ALA A 15 17.18 -14.31 10.65
N ALA A 16 17.11 -14.17 9.32
CA ALA A 16 16.93 -12.88 8.67
C ALA A 16 15.57 -12.26 9.01
N ALA A 17 14.50 -13.06 9.03
CA ALA A 17 13.16 -12.60 9.42
C ALA A 17 13.10 -12.14 10.90
N ILE A 18 13.81 -12.83 11.80
CA ILE A 18 13.88 -12.44 13.22
C ILE A 18 14.71 -11.17 13.41
N LEU A 19 15.83 -11.02 12.68
CA LEU A 19 16.65 -9.80 12.72
C LEU A 19 15.95 -8.59 12.10
N LEU A 20 15.08 -8.80 11.10
CA LEU A 20 14.22 -7.76 10.53
C LEU A 20 13.02 -7.44 11.45
N GLY A 21 12.48 -8.43 12.17
CA GLY A 21 11.41 -8.24 13.15
C GLY A 21 11.86 -7.58 14.45
N ALA A 22 13.16 -7.61 14.76
CA ALA A 22 13.75 -7.01 15.95
C ALA A 22 14.25 -5.57 15.74
N TRP A 23 13.82 -4.89 14.66
CA TRP A 23 14.03 -3.46 14.49
C TRP A 23 12.79 -2.70 15.00
N PRO A 24 12.69 -2.36 16.30
CA PRO A 24 11.78 -1.33 16.76
C PRO A 24 12.37 0.00 16.28
N GLY A 25 12.28 0.23 14.98
CA GLY A 25 12.58 1.52 14.39
C GLY A 25 11.50 2.46 14.86
N ALA A 26 11.72 3.03 16.04
CA ALA A 26 11.10 4.23 16.57
C ALA A 26 9.75 4.50 15.89
N ALA A 27 8.76 3.67 16.22
CA ALA A 27 7.41 3.81 15.70
C ALA A 27 6.77 5.01 16.40
N GLN A 28 7.21 6.20 16.03
CA GLN A 28 6.42 7.40 16.23
C GLN A 28 5.23 7.27 15.29
N ALA A 29 4.13 6.75 15.82
CA ALA A 29 2.83 7.03 15.25
C ALA A 29 2.68 8.55 15.29
N ALA A 30 2.95 9.20 14.17
CA ALA A 30 2.39 10.52 13.93
C ALA A 30 0.89 10.26 13.72
N ASP A 31 0.16 10.08 14.82
CA ASP A 31 -1.29 9.94 14.82
C ASP A 31 -1.85 11.23 14.24
N LEU A 32 -2.13 11.20 12.94
CA LEU A 32 -2.85 12.25 12.27
C LEU A 32 -4.31 12.12 12.65
N ASP A 33 -4.81 13.10 13.39
CA ASP A 33 -6.20 13.15 13.77
C ASP A 33 -7.07 13.47 12.54
N GLY A 34 -7.59 12.40 11.92
CA GLY A 34 -8.47 12.49 10.76
C GLY A 34 -9.77 13.26 11.02
N SER A 35 -10.17 13.46 12.28
CA SER A 35 -11.35 14.28 12.61
C SER A 35 -11.12 15.78 12.34
N THR A 36 -9.86 16.21 12.27
CA THR A 36 -9.48 17.59 11.95
C THR A 36 -9.34 17.83 10.44
N LEU A 37 -9.33 16.77 9.62
CA LEU A 37 -9.23 16.88 8.17
C LEU A 37 -10.58 17.28 7.58
N SER A 38 -10.57 18.38 6.81
CA SER A 38 -11.73 18.77 5.99
C SER A 38 -12.14 17.65 5.04
N VAL A 39 -13.44 17.53 4.78
CA VAL A 39 -14.03 16.62 3.79
C VAL A 39 -13.39 16.76 2.40
N LEU A 40 -12.83 17.93 2.08
CA LEU A 40 -12.12 18.17 0.82
C LEU A 40 -10.94 17.21 0.58
N TRP A 41 -10.32 16.67 1.64
CA TRP A 41 -9.26 15.66 1.49
C TRP A 41 -9.76 14.33 0.91
N GLY A 42 -11.07 14.07 0.95
CA GLY A 42 -11.71 12.92 0.32
C GLY A 42 -11.89 13.04 -1.19
N VAL A 43 -11.64 14.22 -1.80
CA VAL A 43 -11.87 14.44 -3.23
C VAL A 43 -11.05 13.50 -4.13
N PRO A 44 -9.73 13.28 -3.90
CA PRO A 44 -8.97 12.34 -4.73
C PRO A 44 -9.48 10.90 -4.63
N PHE A 45 -9.96 10.50 -3.44
CA PHE A 45 -10.57 9.19 -3.24
C PHE A 45 -11.90 9.05 -3.99
N ALA A 46 -12.79 10.05 -3.89
CA ALA A 46 -14.02 10.10 -4.68
C ALA A 46 -13.74 10.11 -6.18
N GLY A 47 -12.67 10.81 -6.61
CA GLY A 47 -12.23 10.87 -8.00
C GLY A 47 -11.83 9.52 -8.57
N ILE A 48 -11.04 8.72 -7.83
CA ILE A 48 -10.68 7.36 -8.30
C ILE A 48 -11.88 6.42 -8.29
N LEU A 49 -12.77 6.50 -7.29
CA LEU A 49 -14.02 5.72 -7.26
C LEU A 49 -14.94 6.03 -8.45
N LEU A 50 -15.07 7.30 -8.79
CA LEU A 50 -15.84 7.71 -9.96
C LEU A 50 -15.18 7.23 -11.26
N SER A 51 -13.85 7.26 -11.32
CA SER A 51 -13.08 6.79 -12.48
C SER A 51 -13.29 5.30 -12.72
N ILE A 52 -13.18 4.46 -11.67
CA ILE A 52 -13.40 3.00 -11.80
C ILE A 52 -14.85 2.67 -12.12
N ALA A 53 -15.83 3.52 -11.76
CA ALA A 53 -17.24 3.29 -12.05
C ALA A 53 -17.62 3.70 -13.48
N LEU A 54 -17.14 4.85 -13.95
CA LEU A 54 -17.58 5.44 -15.22
C LEU A 54 -16.66 5.11 -16.41
N MET A 55 -15.34 5.15 -16.22
CA MET A 55 -14.41 5.01 -17.34
C MET A 55 -14.47 3.64 -18.05
N PRO A 56 -14.66 2.49 -17.35
CA PRO A 56 -14.82 1.22 -18.05
C PRO A 56 -16.02 1.19 -18.99
N LEU A 57 -17.08 1.94 -18.65
CA LEU A 57 -18.32 1.99 -19.43
C LEU A 57 -18.23 2.99 -20.59
N LEU A 58 -17.61 4.16 -20.36
CA LEU A 58 -17.53 5.23 -21.36
C LEU A 58 -16.35 5.06 -22.32
N ALA A 59 -15.22 4.53 -21.85
CA ALA A 59 -13.97 4.46 -22.62
C ALA A 59 -13.18 3.17 -22.27
N PRO A 60 -13.71 1.98 -22.61
CA PRO A 60 -13.13 0.70 -22.20
C PRO A 60 -11.67 0.52 -22.67
N ILE A 61 -11.37 0.82 -23.94
CA ILE A 61 -10.00 0.63 -24.48
C ILE A 61 -8.98 1.51 -23.73
N PHE A 62 -9.34 2.78 -23.48
CA PHE A 62 -8.49 3.69 -22.70
C PHE A 62 -8.30 3.18 -21.27
N TRP A 63 -9.39 2.77 -20.62
CA TRP A 63 -9.36 2.29 -19.24
C TRP A 63 -8.45 1.07 -19.07
N HIS A 64 -8.61 0.04 -19.90
CA HIS A 64 -7.80 -1.19 -19.80
C HIS A 64 -6.30 -0.92 -20.00
N HIS A 65 -5.93 0.10 -20.79
CA HIS A 65 -4.53 0.46 -21.00
C HIS A 65 -3.97 1.45 -19.97
N HIS A 66 -4.82 2.22 -19.28
CA HIS A 66 -4.39 3.35 -18.46
C HIS A 66 -4.96 3.41 -17.03
N PHE A 67 -5.70 2.40 -16.56
CA PHE A 67 -6.25 2.41 -15.19
C PHE A 67 -5.17 2.67 -14.13
N GLY A 68 -3.97 2.08 -14.28
CA GLY A 68 -2.86 2.31 -13.38
C GLY A 68 -2.32 3.73 -13.40
N LYS A 69 -2.33 4.40 -14.56
CA LYS A 69 -1.92 5.80 -14.69
C LYS A 69 -2.94 6.73 -14.04
N VAL A 70 -4.23 6.44 -14.20
CA VAL A 70 -5.33 7.20 -13.57
C VAL A 70 -5.28 7.04 -12.05
N ALA A 71 -5.07 5.82 -11.55
CA ALA A 71 -4.88 5.56 -10.13
C ALA A 71 -3.65 6.29 -9.57
N ALA A 72 -2.53 6.27 -10.28
CA ALA A 72 -1.33 7.01 -9.89
C ALA A 72 -1.56 8.53 -9.89
N ALA A 73 -2.29 9.07 -10.86
CA ALA A 73 -2.61 10.50 -10.93
C ALA A 73 -3.44 10.94 -9.71
N TRP A 74 -4.50 10.20 -9.36
CA TRP A 74 -5.30 10.49 -8.17
C TRP A 74 -4.53 10.25 -6.86
N GLY A 75 -3.70 9.20 -6.80
CA GLY A 75 -2.83 8.94 -5.66
C GLY A 75 -1.83 10.07 -5.40
N LEU A 76 -1.18 10.57 -6.45
CA LEU A 76 -0.29 11.73 -6.36
C LEU A 76 -1.05 13.03 -6.05
N ALA A 77 -2.27 13.19 -6.57
CA ALA A 77 -3.11 14.34 -6.25
C ALA A 77 -3.51 14.39 -4.77
N PHE A 78 -3.53 13.25 -4.06
CA PHE A 78 -3.62 13.22 -2.60
C PHE A 78 -2.25 13.41 -1.94
N LEU A 79 -1.25 12.61 -2.34
CA LEU A 79 0.03 12.50 -1.65
C LEU A 79 0.85 13.80 -1.73
N LEU A 80 0.85 14.51 -2.85
CA LEU A 80 1.64 15.73 -3.04
C LEU A 80 1.12 16.88 -2.16
N PRO A 81 -0.17 17.28 -2.21
CA PRO A 81 -0.69 18.29 -1.30
C PRO A 81 -0.56 17.89 0.17
N PHE A 82 -0.72 16.60 0.47
CA PHE A 82 -0.57 16.09 1.84
C PHE A 82 0.88 16.22 2.34
N ALA A 83 1.87 15.89 1.50
CA ALA A 83 3.28 16.09 1.82
C ALA A 83 3.65 17.57 1.99
N VAL A 84 3.00 18.47 1.25
CA VAL A 84 3.18 19.93 1.41
C VAL A 84 2.54 20.42 2.71
N ALA A 85 1.34 19.95 3.05
CA ALA A 85 0.58 20.42 4.21
C ALA A 85 1.09 19.86 5.56
N PHE A 86 1.47 18.58 5.59
CA PHE A 86 1.86 17.86 6.82
C PHE A 86 3.35 17.48 6.86
N GLY A 87 4.08 17.76 5.77
CA GLY A 87 5.51 17.49 5.65
C GLY A 87 5.82 16.15 4.97
N PRO A 88 6.93 16.06 4.21
CA PRO A 88 7.27 14.88 3.42
C PRO A 88 7.63 13.67 4.28
N ALA A 89 8.20 13.88 5.48
CA ALA A 89 8.53 12.79 6.40
C ALA A 89 7.27 12.07 6.92
N VAL A 90 6.25 12.83 7.32
CA VAL A 90 4.96 12.29 7.80
C VAL A 90 4.21 11.61 6.66
N ALA A 91 4.15 12.23 5.49
CA ALA A 91 3.53 11.63 4.31
C ALA A 91 4.21 10.32 3.89
N GLY A 92 5.54 10.30 3.88
CA GLY A 92 6.33 9.10 3.56
C GLY A 92 6.14 7.99 4.58
N ALA A 93 6.15 8.31 5.87
CA ALA A 93 5.91 7.34 6.94
C ALA A 93 4.52 6.71 6.82
N ASN A 94 3.47 7.52 6.62
CA ASN A 94 2.10 7.02 6.42
C ASN A 94 1.96 6.19 5.14
N LEU A 95 2.60 6.59 4.04
CA LEU A 95 2.59 5.82 2.80
C LEU A 95 3.27 4.45 2.99
N VAL A 96 4.46 4.42 3.61
CA VAL A 96 5.18 3.17 3.88
C VAL A 96 4.39 2.30 4.85
N HIS A 97 3.77 2.89 5.87
CA HIS A 97 2.90 2.16 6.79
C HIS A 97 1.71 1.52 6.05
N ALA A 98 0.96 2.30 5.27
CA ALA A 98 -0.17 1.79 4.50
C ALA A 98 0.27 0.70 3.49
N LEU A 99 1.43 0.85 2.84
CA LEU A 99 1.92 -0.15 1.89
C LEU A 99 2.37 -1.45 2.58
N LEU A 100 3.17 -1.34 3.64
CA LEU A 100 3.81 -2.50 4.27
C LEU A 100 2.94 -3.18 5.32
N ALA A 101 2.19 -2.41 6.11
CA ALA A 101 1.38 -2.93 7.22
C ALA A 101 -0.04 -3.31 6.78
N GLU A 102 -0.58 -2.66 5.74
CA GLU A 102 -1.97 -2.88 5.32
C GLU A 102 -2.06 -3.55 3.94
N TYR A 103 -1.48 -2.93 2.91
CA TYR A 103 -1.66 -3.36 1.52
C TYR A 103 -0.98 -4.69 1.21
N ILE A 104 0.30 -4.85 1.54
CA ILE A 104 1.03 -6.11 1.27
C ILE A 104 0.39 -7.29 2.03
N PRO A 105 0.11 -7.19 3.34
CA PRO A 105 -0.58 -8.26 4.07
C PRO A 105 -1.94 -8.58 3.46
N PHE A 106 -2.72 -7.57 3.07
CA PHE A 106 -4.01 -7.78 2.41
C PHE A 106 -3.87 -8.55 1.09
N VAL A 107 -2.92 -8.18 0.23
CA VAL A 107 -2.66 -8.89 -1.04
C VAL A 107 -2.19 -10.32 -0.79
N ILE A 108 -1.35 -10.55 0.22
CA ILE A 108 -0.93 -11.90 0.63
C ILE A 108 -2.13 -12.72 1.08
N LEU A 109 -3.02 -12.14 1.89
CA LEU A 109 -4.25 -12.80 2.34
C LEU A 109 -5.17 -13.14 1.16
N LEU A 110 -5.36 -12.21 0.22
CA LEU A 110 -6.13 -12.50 -1.00
C LEU A 110 -5.50 -13.61 -1.83
N THR A 111 -4.17 -13.63 -1.96
CA THR A 111 -3.44 -14.67 -2.70
C THR A 111 -3.57 -16.04 -2.03
N ALA A 112 -3.48 -16.08 -0.69
CA ALA A 112 -3.70 -17.28 0.09
C ALA A 112 -5.15 -17.76 -0.04
N LEU A 113 -6.13 -16.86 0.04
CA LEU A 113 -7.54 -17.17 -0.10
C LEU A 113 -7.86 -17.74 -1.48
N TYR A 114 -7.34 -17.14 -2.55
CA TYR A 114 -7.48 -17.67 -3.91
C TYR A 114 -6.92 -19.08 -4.02
N THR A 115 -5.74 -19.35 -3.43
CA THR A 115 -5.10 -20.67 -3.46
C THR A 115 -5.91 -21.74 -2.71
N VAL A 116 -6.54 -21.37 -1.60
CA VAL A 116 -7.35 -22.31 -0.78
C VAL A 116 -8.75 -22.49 -1.36
N ALA A 117 -9.33 -21.44 -1.96
CA ALA A 117 -10.69 -21.47 -2.50
C ALA A 117 -10.77 -22.09 -3.92
N GLY A 118 -9.70 -21.99 -4.73
CA GLY A 118 -9.63 -22.50 -6.11
C GLY A 118 -9.83 -21.42 -7.17
#